data_AF-A0A7S4PA22-F1
#
_entry.id   AF-A0A7S4PA22-F1
#
_cell.length_a   1.000
_cell.length_b   1.000
_cell.length_c   1.000
_cell.angle_alpha   90.00
_cell.angle_beta   90.00
_cell.angle_gamma   90.00
#
_symmetry.space_group_name_H-M   'P 1'
#
loop_
_entity.id
_entity.type
_entity.pdbx_description
1 polymer ?
#
loop_
_entity_poly.entity_id
_entity_poly.type
_entity_poly.pdbx_seq_one_letter_code
_entity_poly.pdbx_strand_id
1 'polypeptide(L)'
;MQGLLTEGGGGGGFFADIKQKFKEGQFKTWARWGGVSLVCFTIFISIMFFLTMFPSSILFILISIVVGILELPFCCTCFPICQKIQPFMVWFEIYWIRGLLYIGISIFTFVVATQLGGGIFGILFGVFYFLDGLMYILAHIKGETHTAEDKNASSLGINTTRLKAKAAATAMGIV
;
A
#
# COMPACT_ATOMS: atom_id res chain seq x y z
N MET A 1 -1.13 33.90 -30.74
CA MET A 1 -2.50 34.42 -30.53
C MET A 1 -3.44 33.54 -31.32
N GLN A 2 -4.46 33.03 -30.64
CA GLN A 2 -5.77 32.56 -31.15
C GLN A 2 -5.76 31.51 -32.28
N GLY A 3 -6.41 30.36 -32.14
CA GLY A 3 -7.35 29.93 -31.13
C GLY A 3 -8.16 28.75 -31.67
N LEU A 4 -8.64 27.94 -30.73
CA LEU A 4 -9.96 27.31 -30.75
C LEU A 4 -10.40 26.62 -32.03
N LEU A 5 -10.24 25.29 -32.05
CA LEU A 5 -11.31 24.37 -32.43
C LEU A 5 -11.41 23.23 -31.40
N THR A 6 -12.14 23.53 -30.32
CA THR A 6 -13.10 22.60 -29.68
C THR A 6 -14.16 22.22 -30.75
N GLU A 7 -14.77 21.05 -30.86
CA GLU A 7 -15.21 20.04 -29.90
C GLU A 7 -15.35 18.67 -30.59
N GLY A 8 -15.22 17.57 -29.83
CA GLY A 8 -15.69 16.26 -30.28
C GLY A 8 -15.05 15.06 -29.58
N GLY A 9 -15.36 14.84 -28.29
CA GLY A 9 -15.12 13.53 -27.64
C GLY A 9 -14.42 13.59 -26.28
N GLY A 10 -15.00 14.28 -25.30
CA GLY A 10 -14.50 14.49 -23.93
C GLY A 10 -14.25 13.24 -23.05
N GLY A 11 -14.24 12.02 -23.61
CA GLY A 11 -13.80 10.80 -22.93
C GLY A 11 -12.43 10.30 -23.41
N GLY A 12 -12.00 10.57 -24.65
CA GLY A 12 -10.78 9.96 -25.17
C GLY A 12 -9.50 10.50 -24.52
N GLY A 13 -9.43 11.82 -24.30
CA GLY A 13 -8.26 12.49 -23.74
C GLY A 13 -8.03 12.19 -22.25
N PHE A 14 -9.10 12.20 -21.44
CA PHE A 14 -9.00 11.86 -20.01
C PHE A 14 -8.57 10.41 -19.80
N PHE A 15 -9.13 9.47 -20.55
CA PHE A 15 -8.75 8.06 -20.45
C PHE A 15 -7.37 7.79 -21.06
N ALA A 16 -6.95 8.52 -22.10
CA ALA A 16 -5.59 8.44 -22.64
C ALA A 16 -4.54 8.99 -21.66
N ASP A 17 -4.85 10.11 -21.00
CA ASP A 17 -3.99 10.73 -20.00
C ASP A 17 -3.94 9.90 -18.69
N ILE A 18 -5.07 9.31 -18.28
CA ILE A 18 -5.08 8.26 -17.24
C ILE A 18 -4.24 7.07 -17.67
N LYS A 19 -4.38 6.57 -18.90
CA LYS A 19 -3.62 5.41 -19.38
C LYS A 19 -2.12 5.70 -19.47
N GLN A 20 -1.75 6.95 -19.78
CA GLN A 20 -0.37 7.41 -19.75
C GLN A 20 0.17 7.51 -18.32
N LYS A 21 -0.58 8.14 -17.40
CA LYS A 21 -0.27 8.16 -15.96
C LYS A 21 -0.26 6.76 -15.35
N PHE A 22 -1.05 5.84 -15.88
CA PHE A 22 -1.09 4.43 -15.49
C PHE A 22 0.15 3.66 -15.97
N LYS A 23 0.68 4.01 -17.15
CA LYS A 23 1.98 3.50 -17.60
C LYS A 23 3.14 4.04 -16.75
N GLU A 24 3.11 5.33 -16.42
CA GLU A 24 4.18 6.01 -15.67
C GLU A 24 4.13 5.75 -14.15
N GLY A 25 2.96 5.44 -13.60
CA GLY A 25 2.75 5.29 -12.15
C GLY A 25 3.37 4.03 -11.55
N GLN A 26 4.14 4.20 -10.48
CA GLN A 26 4.65 3.11 -9.63
C GLN A 26 3.56 2.62 -8.68
N PHE A 27 2.51 1.96 -9.21
CA PHE A 27 1.33 1.55 -8.42
C PHE A 27 1.68 0.72 -7.19
N LYS A 28 2.69 -0.12 -7.32
CA LYS A 28 3.29 -0.90 -6.25
C LYS A 28 3.83 -0.07 -5.10
N THR A 29 4.53 1.04 -5.37
CA THR A 29 5.06 1.91 -4.32
C THR A 29 3.93 2.61 -3.57
N TRP A 30 2.92 3.07 -4.30
CA TRP A 30 1.73 3.69 -3.70
C TRP A 30 0.93 2.72 -2.86
N ALA A 31 0.72 1.49 -3.34
CA ALA A 31 0.05 0.44 -2.58
C ALA A 31 0.80 0.12 -1.28
N ARG A 32 2.14 0.03 -1.33
CA ARG A 32 2.97 -0.24 -0.14
C ARG A 32 2.85 0.87 0.91
N TRP A 33 2.96 2.14 0.51
CA TRP A 33 2.79 3.26 1.43
C TRP A 33 1.35 3.38 1.93
N GLY A 34 0.37 3.04 1.09
CA GLY A 34 -1.04 2.96 1.45
C GLY A 34 -1.28 1.95 2.56
N GLY A 35 -0.85 0.69 2.38
CA GLY A 35 -0.98 -0.38 3.35
C GLY A 35 -0.31 -0.06 4.70
N VAL A 36 0.95 0.39 4.70
CA VAL A 36 1.67 0.75 5.94
C VAL A 36 0.99 1.90 6.69
N SER A 37 0.61 2.97 5.98
CA SER A 37 -0.09 4.10 6.61
C SER A 37 -1.42 3.65 7.18
N LEU A 38 -2.17 2.83 6.45
CA LEU A 38 -3.48 2.34 6.86
C LEU A 38 -3.40 1.45 8.10
N VAL A 39 -2.37 0.59 8.23
CA VAL A 39 -2.14 -0.22 9.44
C VAL A 39 -1.93 0.68 10.65
N CYS A 40 -1.04 1.67 10.55
CA CYS A 40 -0.77 2.61 11.65
C CYS A 40 -2.02 3.39 12.07
N PHE A 41 -2.80 3.89 11.09
CA PHE A 41 -4.04 4.60 11.36
C PHE A 41 -5.12 3.69 11.96
N THR A 42 -5.24 2.44 11.48
CA THR A 42 -6.22 1.48 12.01
C THR A 42 -5.93 1.14 13.46
N ILE A 43 -4.67 0.90 13.83
CA ILE A 43 -4.26 0.63 15.22
C ILE A 43 -4.59 1.85 16.10
N PHE A 44 -4.19 3.04 15.67
CA PHE A 44 -4.40 4.27 16.43
C PHE A 44 -5.88 4.52 16.73
N ILE A 45 -6.74 4.45 15.70
CA ILE A 45 -8.20 4.63 15.86
C ILE A 45 -8.80 3.52 16.73
N SER A 46 -8.39 2.27 16.54
CA SER A 46 -8.93 1.14 17.32
C SER A 46 -8.63 1.28 18.82
N ILE A 47 -7.45 1.80 19.19
CA ILE A 47 -7.08 2.10 20.58
C ILE A 47 -7.90 3.28 21.11
N MET A 48 -8.06 4.35 20.33
CA MET A 48 -8.85 5.53 20.74
C MET A 48 -10.31 5.18 21.04
N PHE A 49 -10.92 4.31 20.25
CA PHE A 49 -12.32 3.90 20.41
C PHE A 49 -12.49 2.57 21.16
N PHE A 50 -11.44 2.08 21.81
CA PHE A 50 -11.44 0.78 22.49
C PHE A 50 -12.52 0.66 23.57
N LEU A 51 -12.75 1.73 24.34
CA LEU A 51 -13.74 1.75 25.41
C LEU A 51 -15.18 1.92 24.91
N THR A 52 -15.37 2.54 23.74
CA THR A 52 -16.70 2.82 23.17
C THR A 52 -17.21 1.70 22.27
N MET A 53 -16.30 0.97 21.61
CA MET A 53 -16.62 -0.01 20.58
C MET A 53 -15.74 -1.26 20.72
N PHE A 54 -15.74 -1.82 21.93
CA PHE A 54 -14.84 -2.90 22.36
C PHE A 54 -14.77 -4.11 21.39
N PRO A 55 -15.89 -4.69 20.91
CA PRO A 55 -15.82 -5.88 20.06
C PRO A 55 -15.16 -5.60 18.70
N SER A 56 -15.52 -4.48 18.06
CA SER A 56 -14.96 -4.10 16.77
C SER A 56 -13.51 -3.64 16.88
N SER A 57 -13.12 -2.93 17.96
CA SER A 57 -11.74 -2.46 18.15
C SER A 57 -10.75 -3.62 18.27
N ILE A 58 -11.11 -4.69 18.98
CA ILE A 58 -10.25 -5.89 19.06
C ILE A 58 -10.07 -6.51 17.67
N LEU A 59 -11.15 -6.65 16.90
CA LEU A 59 -11.08 -7.22 15.55
C LEU A 59 -10.26 -6.36 14.60
N PHE A 60 -10.39 -5.03 14.64
CA PHE A 60 -9.58 -4.14 13.82
C PHE A 60 -8.09 -4.18 14.20
N ILE A 61 -7.76 -4.33 15.49
CA ILE A 61 -6.38 -4.57 15.93
C ILE A 61 -5.87 -5.90 15.35
N LEU A 62 -6.63 -6.99 15.45
CA LEU A 62 -6.22 -8.28 14.88
C LEU A 62 -6.04 -8.21 13.37
N ILE A 63 -6.96 -7.56 12.65
CA ILE A 63 -6.85 -7.32 11.20
C ILE A 63 -5.57 -6.53 10.91
N SER A 64 -5.27 -5.47 11.67
CA SER A 64 -4.08 -4.66 11.45
C SER A 64 -2.78 -5.45 11.64
N ILE A 65 -2.76 -6.43 12.55
CA ILE A 65 -1.61 -7.33 12.73
C ILE A 65 -1.47 -8.25 11.51
N VAL A 66 -2.57 -8.81 11.01
CA VAL A 66 -2.57 -9.66 9.81
C VAL A 66 -2.10 -8.88 8.58
N VAL A 67 -2.61 -7.66 8.39
CA VAL A 67 -2.17 -6.76 7.31
C VAL A 67 -0.71 -6.35 7.51
N GLY A 68 -0.28 -6.08 8.74
CA GLY A 68 1.12 -5.80 9.07
C GLY A 68 2.05 -6.96 8.70
N ILE A 69 1.62 -8.21 8.89
CA ILE A 69 2.37 -9.39 8.44
C ILE A 69 2.40 -9.47 6.90
N LEU A 70 1.31 -9.12 6.23
CA LEU A 70 1.25 -9.10 4.78
C LEU A 70 2.17 -8.02 4.17
N GLU A 71 2.43 -6.94 4.92
CA GLU A 71 3.38 -5.88 4.58
C GLU A 71 4.82 -6.11 5.14
N LEU A 72 5.05 -7.15 5.97
CA LEU A 72 6.37 -7.50 6.49
C LEU A 72 7.46 -7.67 5.41
N PRO A 73 7.24 -8.32 4.24
CA PRO A 73 8.29 -8.41 3.23
C PRO A 73 8.82 -7.04 2.79
N PHE A 74 8.05 -5.94 2.96
CA PHE A 74 8.51 -4.57 2.72
C PHE A 74 9.20 -3.94 3.93
N CYS A 75 8.68 -4.14 5.14
CA CYS A 75 9.41 -3.73 6.35
C CYS A 75 10.79 -4.40 6.45
N CYS A 76 10.93 -5.61 5.91
CA CYS A 76 12.19 -6.32 5.85
C CYS A 76 13.23 -5.71 4.90
N THR A 77 12.84 -4.81 3.99
CA THR A 77 13.77 -4.02 3.19
C THR A 77 14.51 -2.98 4.03
N CYS A 78 13.94 -2.55 5.17
CA CYS A 78 14.50 -1.51 6.03
C CYS A 78 15.29 -2.06 7.24
N PHE A 79 15.01 -3.29 7.71
CA PHE A 79 15.63 -3.86 8.91
C PHE A 79 16.43 -5.15 8.64
N PRO A 80 17.71 -5.22 9.04
CA PRO A 80 18.58 -6.38 8.79
C PRO A 80 18.15 -7.65 9.54
N ILE A 81 17.47 -7.51 10.68
CA ILE A 81 16.91 -8.64 11.47
C ILE A 81 15.83 -9.40 10.68
N CYS A 82 15.12 -8.70 9.80
CA CYS A 82 13.95 -9.20 9.10
C CYS A 82 14.33 -10.05 7.87
N GLN A 83 15.55 -9.91 7.35
CA GLN A 83 16.05 -10.72 6.22
C GLN A 83 16.14 -12.23 6.55
N LYS A 84 16.21 -12.60 7.84
CA LYS A 84 16.15 -14.01 8.27
C LYS A 84 14.77 -14.64 8.12
N ILE A 85 13.70 -13.85 8.13
CA ILE A 85 12.30 -14.32 8.02
C ILE A 85 11.83 -14.30 6.56
N GLN A 86 12.50 -13.53 5.71
CA GLN A 86 12.21 -13.41 4.28
C GLN A 86 12.04 -14.74 3.50
N PRO A 87 12.81 -15.83 3.71
CA PRO A 87 12.60 -17.07 2.98
C PRO A 87 11.26 -17.75 3.26
N PHE A 88 10.61 -17.45 4.40
CA PHE A 88 9.29 -17.99 4.74
C PHE A 88 8.14 -17.18 4.13
N MET A 89 8.40 -15.96 3.64
CA MET A 89 7.38 -15.03 3.15
C MET A 89 7.31 -14.94 1.61
N VAL A 90 8.03 -15.78 0.89
CA VAL A 90 8.10 -15.77 -0.59
C VAL A 90 6.71 -15.96 -1.22
N TRP A 91 5.81 -16.69 -0.56
CA TRP A 91 4.45 -16.88 -1.04
C TRP A 91 3.60 -15.60 -0.95
N PHE A 92 3.82 -14.79 0.09
CA PHE A 92 3.19 -13.49 0.26
C PHE A 92 3.81 -12.41 -0.65
N GLU A 93 4.95 -12.69 -1.29
CA GLU A 93 5.59 -11.78 -2.24
C GLU A 93 4.81 -11.70 -3.58
N ILE A 94 3.87 -12.62 -3.82
CA ILE A 94 3.10 -12.67 -5.06
C ILE A 94 1.97 -11.63 -5.04
N TYR A 95 2.03 -10.63 -5.95
CA TYR A 95 1.11 -9.49 -5.93
C TYR A 95 -0.37 -9.84 -6.08
N TRP A 96 -0.73 -10.80 -6.94
CA TRP A 96 -2.13 -11.18 -7.10
C TRP A 96 -2.70 -11.85 -5.84
N ILE A 97 -1.88 -12.62 -5.12
CA ILE A 97 -2.26 -13.26 -3.85
C ILE A 97 -2.49 -12.19 -2.79
N ARG A 98 -1.59 -11.21 -2.69
CA ARG A 98 -1.76 -10.07 -1.78
C ARG A 98 -3.00 -9.24 -2.09
N GLY A 99 -3.20 -8.91 -3.36
CA GLY A 99 -4.39 -8.18 -3.79
C GLY A 99 -5.69 -8.91 -3.42
N LEU A 100 -5.73 -10.23 -3.60
CA LEU A 100 -6.88 -11.05 -3.21
C LEU A 100 -7.09 -11.09 -1.69
N LEU A 101 -6.01 -11.20 -0.90
CA LEU A 101 -6.08 -11.15 0.56
C LEU A 101 -6.60 -9.79 1.06
N TYR A 102 -6.15 -8.68 0.46
CA TYR A 102 -6.66 -7.34 0.78
C TYR A 102 -8.15 -7.18 0.47
N ILE A 103 -8.61 -7.73 -0.65
CA ILE A 103 -10.04 -7.75 -0.97
C ILE A 103 -10.82 -8.60 0.04
N GLY A 104 -10.30 -9.77 0.43
CA GLY A 104 -10.89 -10.59 1.48
C GLY A 104 -10.99 -9.87 2.83
N ILE A 105 -9.92 -9.17 3.22
CA ILE A 105 -9.87 -8.35 4.44
C ILE A 105 -10.84 -7.17 4.35
N SER A 106 -10.97 -6.54 3.18
CA SER A 106 -11.94 -5.47 2.96
C SER A 106 -13.37 -5.95 3.19
N ILE A 107 -13.77 -7.08 2.59
CA ILE A 107 -15.09 -7.69 2.79
C ILE A 107 -15.31 -8.00 4.26
N PHE A 108 -14.33 -8.61 4.93
CA PHE A 108 -14.40 -8.91 6.35
C PHE A 108 -14.56 -7.64 7.20
N THR A 109 -13.83 -6.58 6.87
CA THR A 109 -13.90 -5.26 7.53
C THR A 109 -15.29 -4.63 7.37
N PHE A 110 -15.93 -4.75 6.19
CA PHE A 110 -17.31 -4.32 5.98
C PHE A 110 -18.33 -5.14 6.80
N VAL A 111 -18.14 -6.45 6.90
CA VAL A 111 -18.98 -7.31 7.75
C VAL A 111 -18.84 -6.91 9.23
N VAL A 112 -17.61 -6.70 9.72
CA VAL A 112 -17.37 -6.23 11.08
C VAL A 112 -18.00 -4.85 11.31
N ALA A 113 -17.90 -3.94 10.34
CA ALA A 113 -18.48 -2.61 10.43
C ALA A 113 -20.01 -2.63 10.54
N THR A 114 -20.67 -3.50 9.75
CA THR A 114 -22.15 -3.59 9.70
C THR A 114 -22.74 -4.43 10.82
N GLN A 115 -22.07 -5.50 11.26
CA GLN A 115 -22.60 -6.45 12.25
C GLN A 115 -22.19 -6.14 13.70
N LEU A 116 -21.00 -5.58 13.91
CA LEU A 116 -20.42 -5.40 15.24
C LEU A 116 -20.23 -3.93 15.65
N GLY A 117 -20.67 -3.00 14.79
CA GLY A 117 -20.77 -1.58 15.14
C GLY A 117 -19.52 -0.75 14.88
N GLY A 118 -18.80 -0.98 13.77
CA GLY A 118 -17.55 -0.28 13.42
C GLY A 118 -17.65 1.21 13.05
N GLY A 119 -18.87 1.78 13.01
CA GLY A 119 -19.11 3.17 12.64
C GLY A 119 -18.63 3.51 11.22
N ILE A 120 -18.51 4.81 10.94
CA ILE A 120 -18.03 5.30 9.63
C ILE A 120 -16.58 4.88 9.35
N PHE A 121 -15.76 4.75 10.40
CA PHE A 121 -14.35 4.38 10.28
C PHE A 121 -14.16 2.94 9.76
N GLY A 122 -14.98 1.99 10.22
CA GLY A 122 -14.94 0.62 9.70
C GLY A 122 -15.25 0.54 8.20
N ILE A 123 -16.22 1.33 7.74
CA ILE A 123 -16.55 1.44 6.30
C ILE A 123 -15.40 2.07 5.52
N LEU A 124 -14.83 3.17 6.03
CA LEU A 124 -13.69 3.85 5.40
C LEU A 124 -12.48 2.92 5.27
N PHE A 125 -12.11 2.22 6.35
CA PHE A 125 -11.02 1.24 6.30
C PHE A 125 -11.29 0.11 5.30
N GLY A 126 -12.54 -0.38 5.23
CA GLY A 126 -12.96 -1.35 4.22
C GLY A 126 -12.73 -0.85 2.79
N VAL A 127 -13.09 0.40 2.49
CA VAL A 127 -12.85 1.02 1.18
C VAL A 127 -11.36 1.16 0.89
N PHE A 128 -10.55 1.60 1.86
CA PHE A 128 -9.11 1.75 1.65
C PHE A 128 -8.40 0.40 1.45
N TYR A 129 -8.78 -0.65 2.19
CA TYR A 129 -8.26 -2.01 1.94
C TYR A 129 -8.67 -2.54 0.56
N PHE A 130 -9.87 -2.20 0.09
CA PHE A 130 -10.30 -2.57 -1.25
C PHE A 130 -9.48 -1.89 -2.34
N LEU A 131 -9.27 -0.57 -2.20
CA LEU A 131 -8.44 0.20 -3.13
C LEU A 131 -7.00 -0.32 -3.15
N ASP A 132 -6.43 -0.63 -1.99
CA ASP A 132 -5.08 -1.18 -1.90
C ASP A 132 -4.97 -2.55 -2.58
N GLY A 133 -5.96 -3.43 -2.34
CA GLY A 133 -6.07 -4.71 -3.04
C GLY A 133 -6.18 -4.57 -4.55
N LEU A 134 -6.97 -3.60 -5.04
CA LEU A 134 -7.05 -3.28 -6.46
C LEU A 134 -5.71 -2.79 -7.02
N MET A 135 -4.98 -1.94 -6.29
CA MET A 135 -3.67 -1.47 -6.74
C MET A 135 -2.67 -2.62 -6.88
N TYR A 136 -2.70 -3.62 -6.00
CA TYR A 136 -1.87 -4.83 -6.13
C TYR A 136 -2.25 -5.70 -7.33
N ILE A 137 -3.54 -5.86 -7.60
CA ILE A 137 -4.01 -6.59 -8.78
C ILE A 137 -3.61 -5.85 -10.08
N LEU A 138 -3.77 -4.53 -10.10
CA LEU A 138 -3.39 -3.69 -11.24
C LEU A 138 -1.87 -3.71 -11.48
N ALA A 139 -1.06 -3.71 -10.41
CA ALA A 139 0.39 -3.90 -10.51
C ALA A 139 0.73 -5.27 -11.13
N HIS A 140 0.02 -6.33 -10.73
CA HIS A 140 0.19 -7.67 -11.31
C HIS A 140 -0.17 -7.71 -12.81
N ILE A 141 -1.32 -7.13 -13.21
CA ILE A 141 -1.77 -7.07 -14.61
C ILE A 141 -0.79 -6.26 -15.48
N LYS A 142 -0.15 -5.23 -14.90
CA LYS A 142 0.89 -4.44 -15.57
C LYS A 142 2.20 -5.22 -15.78
N GLY A 143 2.31 -6.43 -15.22
CA GLY A 143 3.53 -7.23 -15.28
C GLY A 143 4.64 -6.70 -14.38
N GLU A 144 4.33 -5.82 -13.43
CA GLU A 144 5.26 -5.48 -12.37
C GLU A 144 5.44 -6.75 -11.53
N THR A 145 6.58 -7.43 -11.69
CA THR A 145 6.94 -8.62 -10.94
C THR A 145 7.86 -8.27 -9.79
N HIS A 146 7.86 -9.10 -8.75
CA HIS A 146 8.79 -8.95 -7.64
C HIS A 146 10.19 -9.34 -8.16
N THR A 147 11.00 -8.35 -8.52
CA THR A 147 12.38 -8.55 -8.93
C THR A 147 13.29 -8.43 -7.71
N ALA A 148 14.48 -9.01 -7.75
CA ALA A 148 15.43 -8.94 -6.62
C ALA A 148 15.75 -7.50 -6.16
N GLU A 149 15.50 -6.50 -7.00
CA GLU A 149 15.61 -5.06 -6.69
C GLU A 149 14.55 -4.56 -5.68
N ASP A 150 13.47 -5.32 -5.46
CA ASP A 150 12.46 -5.05 -4.43
C ASP A 150 12.95 -5.22 -3.00
N LYS A 151 14.05 -5.96 -2.86
CA LYS A 151 14.75 -6.14 -1.59
C LYS A 151 15.60 -4.93 -1.21
N ASN A 152 15.65 -3.90 -2.08
CA ASN A 152 16.41 -2.68 -1.87
C ASN A 152 15.51 -1.45 -1.75
N ALA A 153 15.99 -0.43 -1.04
CA ALA A 153 15.28 0.84 -0.81
C ALA A 153 14.88 1.57 -2.10
N SER A 154 15.48 1.24 -3.24
CA SER A 154 15.13 1.77 -4.55
C SER A 154 13.69 1.47 -4.96
N SER A 155 13.12 0.36 -4.48
CA SER A 155 11.73 -0.03 -4.78
C SER A 155 10.65 0.73 -3.98
N LEU A 156 11.09 1.53 -3.01
CA LEU A 156 10.23 2.46 -2.26
C LEU A 156 10.09 3.82 -2.96
N GLY A 157 10.61 3.96 -4.19
CA GLY A 157 10.68 5.24 -4.91
C GLY A 157 11.74 6.20 -4.33
N ILE A 158 12.57 5.71 -3.41
CA ILE A 158 13.62 6.49 -2.76
C ILE A 158 14.84 6.53 -3.68
N ASN A 159 15.33 7.73 -4.00
CA ASN A 159 16.52 7.93 -4.81
C ASN A 159 17.78 7.53 -4.01
N THR A 160 18.13 6.24 -4.06
CA THR A 160 19.25 5.65 -3.32
C THR A 160 20.60 6.25 -3.72
N THR A 161 20.74 6.78 -4.94
CA THR A 161 21.94 7.52 -5.38
C THR A 161 22.14 8.79 -4.57
N ARG A 162 21.07 9.55 -4.29
CA ARG A 162 21.15 10.74 -3.43
C ARG A 162 21.40 10.40 -1.96
N LEU A 163 20.86 9.29 -1.45
CA LEU A 163 21.14 8.83 -0.09
C LEU A 163 22.57 8.32 0.07
N LYS A 164 23.10 7.57 -0.89
CA LYS A 164 24.51 7.16 -0.89
C LYS A 164 25.43 8.37 -1.03
N ALA A 165 25.08 9.34 -1.86
CA ALA A 165 25.84 10.60 -1.97
C ALA A 165 25.80 11.40 -0.66
N LYS A 166 24.66 11.49 0.02
CA LYS A 166 24.55 12.14 1.34
C LYS A 166 25.31 11.38 2.42
N ALA A 167 25.15 10.06 2.51
CA ALA A 167 25.86 9.23 3.47
C ALA A 167 27.38 9.28 3.24
N ALA A 168 27.83 9.29 1.98
CA ALA A 168 29.23 9.48 1.63
C ALA A 168 29.73 10.89 1.97
N ALA A 169 28.92 11.94 1.72
CA ALA A 169 29.26 13.31 2.11
C ALA A 169 29.36 13.48 3.64
N THR A 170 28.47 12.86 4.41
CA THR A 170 28.54 12.83 5.88
C THR A 170 29.74 12.00 6.37
N ALA A 171 30.03 10.85 5.75
CA ALA A 171 31.20 10.04 6.10
C ALA A 171 32.54 10.72 5.73
N MET A 172 32.53 11.62 4.74
CA MET A 172 33.67 12.46 4.35
C MET A 172 33.71 13.80 5.09
N GLY A 173 32.79 14.06 6.03
CA GLY A 173 32.78 15.29 6.85
C GLY A 173 32.46 16.58 6.08
N ILE A 174 31.81 16.47 4.91
CA ILE A 174 31.45 17.60 4.04
C ILE A 174 30.14 18.28 4.51
N VAL A 175 29.39 17.64 5.42
CA VAL A 175 28.19 18.16 6.09
C VAL A 175 28.30 17.92 7.58
#